data_AF-A0A1Y3D085-F1
#
_entry.id   AF-A0A1Y3D085-F1
#
_cell.length_a   1.000
_cell.length_b   1.000
_cell.length_c   1.000
_cell.angle_alpha   90.00
_cell.angle_beta   90.00
_cell.angle_gamma   90.00
#
_symmetry.space_group_name_H-M   'P 1'
#
loop_
_entity.id
_entity.type
_entity.pdbx_description
1 polymer ?
#
loop_
_entity_poly.entity_id
_entity_poly.type
_entity_poly.pdbx_seq_one_letter_code
_entity_poly.pdbx_strand_id
1 'polypeptide(L)'
;MSNISINQASKLFKVSRNTIYARIKKGEITKNTDGNVSVQDMMRLFGNKSDKKVIEQAVTELLNSTNNTVQQIEHKIEQPKSNNEQLLQQQIEQLKAQVEQLENQLEYVKANEAWLKQQLDQKLIEHKPHEKKGLLGRLFG
;
A
#
# COMPACT_ATOMS: atom_id res chain seq x y z
N MET A 1 6.05 -1.07 33.63
CA MET A 1 6.42 -2.39 34.19
C MET A 1 6.67 -3.34 33.03
N SER A 2 7.76 -4.10 33.05
CA SER A 2 8.08 -5.04 31.97
C SER A 2 7.11 -6.22 32.01
N ASN A 3 6.43 -6.48 30.89
CA ASN A 3 5.51 -7.59 30.73
C ASN A 3 6.12 -8.61 29.77
N ILE A 4 5.91 -9.89 30.05
CA ILE A 4 6.39 -11.00 29.22
C ILE A 4 5.26 -11.98 28.94
N SER A 5 5.33 -12.67 27.81
CA SER A 5 4.34 -13.71 27.49
C SER A 5 4.42 -14.86 28.49
N ILE A 6 3.30 -15.58 28.67
CA ILE A 6 3.23 -16.75 29.56
C ILE A 6 4.25 -17.83 29.13
N ASN A 7 4.50 -17.97 27.83
CA ASN A 7 5.52 -18.89 27.32
C ASN A 7 6.93 -18.48 27.74
N GLN A 8 7.28 -17.20 27.62
CA GLN A 8 8.57 -16.67 28.07
C GLN A 8 8.71 -16.80 29.59
N ALA A 9 7.67 -16.45 30.34
CA ALA A 9 7.66 -16.54 31.79
C ALA A 9 7.85 -17.98 32.27
N SER A 10 7.20 -18.95 31.62
CA SER A 10 7.38 -20.37 31.91
C SER A 10 8.83 -20.83 31.77
N LYS A 11 9.52 -20.39 30.72
CA LYS A 11 10.93 -20.71 30.48
C LYS A 11 11.86 -20.00 31.47
N LEU A 12 11.69 -18.70 31.65
CA LEU A 12 12.55 -17.86 32.49
C LEU A 12 12.51 -18.29 33.96
N PHE A 13 11.30 -18.53 34.49
CA PHE A 13 11.10 -18.90 35.88
C PHE A 13 11.12 -20.42 36.10
N LYS A 14 11.30 -21.22 35.03
CA LYS A 14 11.28 -22.70 35.08
C LYS A 14 10.01 -23.26 35.74
N VAL A 15 8.86 -22.63 35.46
CA VAL A 15 7.55 -23.01 36.00
C VAL A 15 6.62 -23.40 34.86
N SER A 16 5.77 -24.41 35.06
CA SER A 16 4.82 -24.83 34.02
C SER A 16 3.77 -23.74 33.72
N ARG A 17 3.35 -23.64 32.45
CA ARG A 17 2.28 -22.70 32.06
C ARG A 17 0.98 -22.94 32.83
N ASN A 18 0.65 -24.20 33.12
CA ASN A 18 -0.53 -24.56 33.91
C ASN A 18 -0.46 -23.98 35.32
N THR A 19 0.71 -24.00 35.94
CA THR A 19 0.93 -23.39 37.26
C THR A 19 0.73 -21.87 37.20
N ILE A 20 1.20 -21.21 36.14
CA ILE A 20 0.99 -19.76 35.93
C ILE A 20 -0.50 -19.46 35.77
N TYR A 21 -1.21 -20.22 34.91
CA TYR A 21 -2.67 -20.08 34.75
C TYR A 21 -3.43 -20.34 36.05
N ALA A 22 -3.00 -21.28 36.88
CA ALA A 22 -3.60 -21.52 38.19
C ALA A 22 -3.49 -20.29 39.10
N ARG A 23 -2.35 -19.58 39.10
CA ARG A 23 -2.20 -18.34 39.87
C ARG A 23 -3.01 -17.18 39.28
N ILE A 24 -3.14 -17.12 37.96
CA ILE A 24 -4.06 -16.17 37.29
C ILE A 24 -5.50 -16.42 37.76
N LYS A 25 -5.95 -17.68 37.73
CA LYS A 25 -7.32 -18.05 38.14
C LYS A 25 -7.59 -17.75 39.62
N LYS A 26 -6.57 -17.86 40.47
CA LYS A 26 -6.64 -17.49 41.90
C LYS A 26 -6.62 -15.98 42.16
N GLY A 27 -6.37 -15.16 41.14
CA GLY A 27 -6.25 -13.70 41.30
C GLY A 27 -4.92 -13.26 41.92
N GLU A 28 -3.93 -14.15 42.02
CA GLU A 28 -2.62 -13.82 42.59
C GLU A 28 -1.72 -13.05 41.61
N ILE A 29 -1.99 -13.19 40.31
CA ILE A 29 -1.36 -12.45 39.21
C ILE A 29 -2.41 -12.12 38.14
N THR A 30 -2.22 -11.00 37.45
CA THR A 30 -3.12 -10.59 36.37
C THR A 30 -2.43 -10.63 35.03
N LYS A 31 -3.19 -10.95 33.98
CA LYS A 31 -2.75 -10.81 32.58
C LYS A 31 -3.25 -9.48 32.01
N ASN A 32 -2.46 -8.86 31.14
CA ASN A 32 -2.90 -7.69 30.38
C ASN A 32 -3.82 -8.08 29.21
N THR A 33 -4.28 -7.10 28.43
CA THR A 33 -5.11 -7.29 27.23
C THR A 33 -4.48 -8.23 26.21
N ASP A 34 -3.15 -8.20 26.10
CA ASP A 34 -2.38 -9.02 25.15
C ASP A 34 -2.08 -10.43 25.70
N GLY A 35 -2.54 -10.75 26.91
CA GLY A 35 -2.30 -12.04 27.56
C GLY A 35 -0.92 -12.20 28.21
N ASN A 36 -0.17 -11.11 28.35
CA ASN A 36 1.14 -11.07 29.01
C ASN A 36 1.01 -10.88 30.53
N VAL A 37 2.02 -11.32 31.27
CA VAL A 37 2.09 -11.22 32.74
C VAL A 37 3.25 -10.31 33.16
N SER A 38 3.08 -9.63 34.30
CA SER A 38 4.11 -8.77 34.86
C SER A 38 5.31 -9.59 35.37
N VAL A 39 6.52 -9.18 34.98
CA VAL A 39 7.77 -9.81 35.48
C VAL A 39 7.88 -9.68 37.00
N GLN A 40 7.41 -8.57 37.57
CA GLN A 40 7.46 -8.32 39.01
C GLN A 40 6.59 -9.32 39.79
N ASP A 41 5.40 -9.61 39.27
CA ASP A 41 4.50 -10.60 39.85
C ASP A 41 5.05 -12.02 39.73
N MET A 42 5.66 -12.33 38.58
CA MET A 42 6.36 -13.60 38.39
C MET A 42 7.54 -13.75 39.35
N MET A 43 8.32 -12.69 39.57
CA MET A 43 9.44 -12.69 40.52
C MET A 43 8.96 -12.79 41.97
N ARG A 44 7.83 -12.18 42.31
CA ARG A 44 7.23 -12.29 43.65
C ARG A 44 6.75 -13.70 43.96
N LEU A 45 6.13 -14.39 42.99
CA LEU A 45 5.52 -15.70 43.22
C LEU A 45 6.44 -16.90 42.94
N PHE A 46 7.36 -16.75 42.00
CA PHE A 46 8.18 -17.85 41.48
C PHE A 46 9.67 -17.52 41.47
N GLY A 47 10.06 -16.34 41.95
CA GLY A 47 11.44 -15.91 41.95
C GLY A 47 12.23 -16.50 43.12
N ASN A 48 13.28 -17.26 42.80
CA ASN A 48 14.25 -17.72 43.78
C ASN A 48 15.31 -16.63 44.01
N LYS A 49 15.72 -16.42 45.27
CA LYS A 49 16.69 -15.36 45.63
C LYS A 49 18.05 -15.53 44.94
N SER A 50 18.45 -16.77 44.59
CA SER A 50 19.69 -17.09 43.87
C SER A 50 19.68 -16.62 42.41
N ASP A 51 18.51 -16.59 41.77
CA ASP A 51 18.40 -16.47 40.32
C ASP A 51 17.96 -15.07 39.88
N LYS A 52 17.67 -14.17 40.84
CA LYS A 52 17.14 -12.83 40.58
C LYS A 52 17.96 -12.04 39.56
N LYS A 53 19.30 -12.03 39.72
CA LYS A 53 20.21 -11.29 38.83
C LYS A 53 20.24 -11.88 37.41
N VAL A 54 20.16 -13.20 37.30
CA VAL A 54 20.13 -13.91 36.01
C VAL A 54 18.81 -13.64 35.28
N ILE A 55 17.70 -13.64 36.01
CA ILE A 55 16.38 -13.35 35.45
C ILE A 55 16.28 -11.89 35.00
N GLU A 56 16.78 -10.93 35.78
CA GLU A 56 16.80 -9.52 35.40
C GLU A 56 17.63 -9.27 34.14
N GLN A 57 18.79 -9.92 34.00
CA GLN A 57 19.63 -9.85 32.80
C GLN A 57 18.90 -10.45 31.59
N ALA A 58 18.31 -11.64 31.72
CA ALA A 58 17.58 -12.30 30.63
C ALA A 58 16.35 -11.50 30.18
N VAL A 59 15.63 -10.84 31.10
CA VAL A 59 14.51 -9.95 30.75
C VAL A 59 15.00 -8.72 29.98
N THR A 60 16.14 -8.14 30.40
CA THR A 60 16.73 -6.99 29.71
C THR A 60 17.18 -7.35 28.30
N GLU A 61 17.81 -8.52 28.12
CA GLU A 61 18.19 -9.06 26.81
C GLU A 61 16.97 -9.29 25.92
N LEU A 62 15.91 -9.93 26.44
CA LEU A 62 14.68 -10.15 25.68
C LEU A 62 14.01 -8.85 25.21
N LEU A 63 13.98 -7.83 26.06
CA LEU A 63 13.44 -6.52 25.70
C LEU A 63 14.30 -5.85 24.61
N ASN A 64 15.62 -5.93 24.73
CA ASN A 64 16.55 -5.37 23.75
C ASN A 64 16.49 -6.12 22.40
N SER A 65 16.36 -7.45 22.40
CA SER A 65 16.17 -8.24 21.17
C SER A 65 14.83 -7.94 20.49
N THR A 66 13.77 -7.69 21.26
CA THR A 66 12.46 -7.32 20.71
C THR A 66 12.53 -5.96 20.01
N ASN A 67 13.21 -4.96 20.60
CA ASN A 67 13.38 -3.64 19.97
C ASN A 67 14.19 -3.71 18.66
N ASN A 68 15.25 -4.53 18.62
CA ASN A 68 16.05 -4.71 17.42
C ASN A 68 15.29 -5.42 16.29
N THR A 69 14.40 -6.36 16.61
CA THR A 69 13.59 -7.06 15.60
C THR A 69 12.50 -6.16 15.02
N VAL A 70 11.85 -5.31 15.83
CA VAL A 70 10.87 -4.33 15.34
C VAL A 70 11.52 -3.33 14.36
N GLN A 71 12.67 -2.76 14.71
CA GLN A 71 13.39 -1.84 13.82
C GLN A 71 13.85 -2.49 12.52
N GLN A 72 14.26 -3.76 12.55
CA GLN A 72 14.63 -4.51 11.34
C GLN A 72 13.41 -4.84 10.47
N ILE A 73 12.25 -5.12 11.08
CA ILE A 73 11.00 -5.38 10.36
C ILE A 73 10.50 -4.09 9.69
N GLU A 74 10.55 -2.95 10.37
CA GLU A 74 10.19 -1.63 9.80
C GLU A 74 11.06 -1.29 8.58
N HIS A 75 12.38 -1.37 8.71
CA HIS A 75 13.30 -1.13 7.59
C HIS A 75 13.07 -2.09 6.42
N LYS A 76 12.76 -3.37 6.71
CA LYS A 76 12.50 -4.37 5.66
C LYS A 76 11.15 -4.18 4.97
N ILE A 77 10.21 -3.47 5.58
CA ILE A 77 8.90 -3.16 4.99
C ILE A 77 8.95 -1.85 4.18
N GLU A 78 9.74 -0.87 4.60
CA GLU A 78 9.84 0.43 3.92
C GLU A 78 10.56 0.33 2.57
N GLN A 79 11.66 -0.44 2.48
CA GLN A 79 12.39 -0.60 1.23
C GLN A 79 11.57 -1.18 0.05
N PRO A 80 10.84 -2.30 0.19
CA PRO A 80 10.05 -2.82 -0.91
C PRO A 80 8.87 -1.91 -1.27
N LYS A 81 8.31 -1.15 -0.32
CA LYS A 81 7.26 -0.15 -0.60
C LYS A 81 7.81 0.98 -1.47
N SER A 82 8.97 1.53 -1.11
CA SER A 82 9.66 2.55 -1.90
C SER A 82 9.94 2.09 -3.33
N ASN A 83 10.46 0.88 -3.50
CA ASN A 83 10.79 0.35 -4.83
C ASN A 83 9.55 0.15 -5.71
N ASN A 84 8.45 -0.36 -5.13
CA ASN A 84 7.19 -0.52 -5.87
C ASN A 84 6.60 0.82 -6.26
N GLU A 85 6.66 1.82 -5.38
CA GLU A 85 6.17 3.17 -5.68
C GLU A 85 6.94 3.81 -6.84
N GLN A 86 8.27 3.70 -6.85
CA GLN A 86 9.10 4.19 -7.95
C GLN A 86 8.78 3.49 -9.28
N LEU A 87 8.59 2.17 -9.26
CA LEU A 87 8.22 1.41 -10.47
C LEU A 87 6.84 1.84 -11.00
N LEU A 88 5.86 2.02 -10.11
CA LEU A 88 4.54 2.51 -10.48
C LEU A 88 4.59 3.92 -11.07
N GLN A 89 5.39 4.82 -10.48
CA GLN A 89 5.60 6.17 -11.02
C GLN A 89 6.18 6.13 -12.43
N GLN A 90 7.20 5.30 -12.68
CA GLN A 90 7.78 5.12 -14.02
C GLN A 90 6.74 4.60 -15.02
N GLN A 91 5.92 3.63 -14.63
CA GLN A 91 4.89 3.08 -15.50
C GLN A 91 3.80 4.12 -15.83
N ILE A 92 3.41 4.94 -14.85
CA ILE A 92 2.49 6.06 -15.07
C ILE A 92 3.06 7.07 -16.05
N GLU A 93 4.35 7.41 -15.93
CA GLU A 93 5.02 8.36 -16.83
C GLU A 93 5.10 7.83 -18.26
N GLN A 94 5.43 6.54 -18.43
CA GLN A 94 5.42 5.89 -19.75
C GLN A 94 4.02 5.88 -20.38
N LEU A 95 2.97 5.58 -19.60
CA LEU A 95 1.60 5.58 -20.09
C LEU A 95 1.14 6.99 -20.48
N LYS A 96 1.52 8.03 -19.71
CA LYS A 96 1.23 9.42 -20.07
C LYS A 96 1.87 9.81 -21.41
N ALA A 97 3.14 9.47 -21.62
CA ALA A 97 3.82 9.73 -22.88
C ALA A 97 3.15 9.01 -24.07
N GLN A 98 2.69 7.77 -23.88
CA GLN A 98 1.94 7.04 -24.90
C GLN A 98 0.60 7.70 -25.22
N VAL A 99 -0.13 8.16 -24.21
CA VAL A 99 -1.40 8.87 -24.40
C VAL A 99 -1.18 10.16 -25.19
N GLU A 100 -0.18 10.96 -24.81
CA GLU A 100 0.17 12.20 -25.51
C GLU A 100 0.54 11.94 -26.98
N GLN A 101 1.30 10.87 -27.26
CA GLN A 101 1.62 10.48 -28.64
C GLN A 101 0.37 10.12 -29.44
N LEU A 102 -0.57 9.38 -28.85
CA LEU A 102 -1.83 9.00 -29.50
C LEU A 102 -2.74 10.21 -29.74
N GLU A 103 -2.79 11.15 -28.80
CA GLU A 103 -3.53 12.40 -28.95
C GLU A 103 -3.00 13.23 -30.12
N ASN A 104 -1.68 13.38 -30.23
CA ASN A 104 -1.04 14.06 -31.36
C ASN A 104 -1.34 13.38 -32.70
N GLN A 105 -1.31 12.04 -32.75
CA GLN A 105 -1.68 11.30 -33.97
C GLN A 105 -3.15 11.50 -34.34
N LEU A 106 -4.04 11.49 -33.34
CA LEU A 106 -5.46 11.71 -33.56
C LEU A 106 -5.74 13.13 -34.08
N GLU A 107 -5.05 14.13 -33.54
CA GLU A 107 -5.16 15.51 -34.02
C GLU A 107 -4.66 15.65 -35.46
N TYR A 108 -3.54 15.03 -35.81
CA TYR A 108 -3.05 14.99 -37.18
C TYR A 108 -4.06 14.35 -38.15
N VAL A 109 -4.63 13.21 -37.78
CA VAL A 109 -5.64 12.53 -38.61
C VAL A 109 -6.90 13.39 -38.77
N LYS A 110 -7.38 14.03 -37.71
CA LYS A 110 -8.53 14.94 -37.77
C LYS A 110 -8.28 16.14 -38.70
N ALA A 111 -7.10 16.74 -38.61
CA ALA A 111 -6.71 17.85 -39.48
C ALA A 111 -6.67 17.41 -40.95
N ASN A 112 -6.10 16.24 -41.23
CA ASN A 112 -6.05 15.69 -42.58
C ASN A 112 -7.45 15.37 -43.13
N GLU A 113 -8.33 14.78 -42.30
CA GLU A 113 -9.72 14.50 -42.68
C GLU A 113 -10.47 15.81 -43.01
N ALA A 114 -10.32 16.84 -42.19
CA ALA A 114 -10.94 18.14 -42.43
C ALA A 114 -10.44 18.78 -43.74
N TRP A 115 -9.14 18.71 -44.00
CA TRP A 115 -8.54 19.21 -45.24
C TRP A 115 -9.07 18.48 -46.48
N LEU A 116 -9.17 17.14 -46.43
CA LEU A 116 -9.71 16.33 -47.52
C LEU A 116 -11.19 16.65 -47.78
N LYS A 117 -12.01 16.82 -46.73
CA LYS A 117 -13.41 17.23 -46.86
C LYS A 117 -13.52 18.60 -47.54
N GLN A 118 -12.70 19.56 -47.13
CA GLN A 118 -12.70 20.90 -47.73
C GLN A 118 -12.29 20.88 -49.22
N GLN A 119 -11.35 20.02 -49.61
CA GLN A 119 -11.01 19.85 -51.03
C GLN A 119 -12.16 19.25 -51.84
N LEU A 120 -12.85 18.25 -51.28
CA LEU A 120 -13.98 17.62 -51.94
C LEU A 120 -15.15 18.59 -52.13
N ASP A 121 -15.47 19.39 -51.11
CA ASP A 121 -16.51 20.43 -51.20
C ASP A 121 -16.19 21.47 -52.27
N GLN A 122 -14.93 21.93 -52.36
CA GLN A 122 -14.50 22.85 -53.43
C GLN A 122 -14.69 22.24 -54.82
N LYS A 123 -14.30 20.97 -55.01
CA LYS A 123 -14.51 20.25 -56.28
C LYS A 123 -15.98 20.06 -56.60
N LEU A 124 -16.83 19.82 -55.61
CA LEU A 124 -18.28 19.68 -55.81
C LEU A 124 -18.95 21.01 -56.21
N ILE A 125 -18.48 22.14 -55.65
CA ILE A 125 -18.95 23.48 -56.01
C ILE A 125 -18.53 23.85 -57.44
N GLU A 126 -17.31 23.51 -57.87
CA GLU A 126 -16.84 23.73 -59.26
C GLU A 126 -17.69 22.98 -60.30
N HIS A 127 -18.23 21.81 -59.95
CA HIS A 127 -19.06 20.98 -60.84
C HIS A 127 -20.57 21.23 -60.75
N LYS A 128 -21.05 22.11 -59.87
CA LYS A 128 -22.47 22.48 -59.87
C LYS A 128 -22.73 23.38 -61.09
N PRO A 129 -23.43 22.91 -62.13
CA PRO A 129 -23.72 23.77 -63.27
C PRO A 129 -24.56 24.94 -62.74
N HIS A 130 -24.10 26.17 -62.93
CA HIS A 130 -24.99 27.29 -62.71
C HIS A 130 -26.15 27.11 -63.70
N GLU A 131 -27.34 26.83 -63.19
CA GLU A 131 -28.51 26.80 -64.05
C GLU A 131 -28.83 28.26 -64.37
N LYS A 132 -28.29 28.77 -65.48
CA LYS A 132 -28.90 29.92 -66.14
C LYS A 132 -30.31 29.45 -66.47
N LYS A 133 -31.31 29.97 -65.75
CA LYS A 133 -32.72 29.81 -66.11
C LYS A 133 -32.86 30.12 -67.59
N GLY A 134 -33.02 29.07 -68.39
CA GLY A 134 -33.15 29.18 -69.83
C GLY A 134 -34.39 30.00 -70.19
N LEU A 135 -34.37 30.61 -71.37
CA LEU A 135 -35.42 31.47 -71.93
C LEU A 135 -36.84 30.86 -71.88
N LEU A 136 -36.96 29.54 -71.69
CA LEU A 136 -38.21 28.80 -71.56
C LEU A 136 -38.95 29.08 -70.24
N GLY A 137 -38.25 29.48 -69.17
CA GLY A 137 -38.89 29.81 -67.88
C GLY A 137 -39.67 31.11 -67.87
N ARG A 138 -39.58 31.95 -68.91
CA ARG A 138 -40.32 33.22 -69.05
C ARG A 138 -41.53 33.15 -69.98
N LEU A 139 -41.71 32.06 -70.72
CA LEU A 139 -42.78 31.95 -71.73
C LEU A 139 -43.98 31.12 -71.25
N PHE A 140 -43.86 30.37 -70.16
CA PHE A 140 -44.94 29.54 -69.60
C PHE A 140 -45.23 29.85 -68.12
N GLY A 141 -44.94 31.08 -67.67
CA GLY A 141 -45.36 31.60 -66.36
C GLY A 141 -46.53 32.55 -66.50
#